data_AF-A0A7Y2AKA8-F1
#
_entry.id   AF-A0A7Y2AKA8-F1
#
_cell.length_a   1.000
_cell.length_b   1.000
_cell.length_c   1.000
_cell.angle_alpha   90.00
_cell.angle_beta   90.00
_cell.angle_gamma   90.00
#
_symmetry.space_group_name_H-M   'P 1'
#
loop_
_entity.id
_entity.type
_entity.pdbx_description
1 polymer ?
#
loop_
_entity_poly.entity_id
_entity_poly.type
_entity_poly.pdbx_seq_one_letter_code
_entity_poly.pdbx_strand_id
1 'polypeptide(L)'
;IEITERRVEAMREGRVMMMDAMLENGTLRVRPYFSMTDAVEATDQTGSQSAMLSGADSGTIVMAPVDPDAEESIELPQDITVQSVAVVSAARAMEIEQANAGDQASGWSQPILFYPDGTTSTAAIVLAHTTDGKITVKVRGITGTVSIGKMEALE
;
A
#
# COMPACT_ATOMS: atom_id res chain seq x y z
N ILE A 1 15.35 -0.79 3.86
CA ILE A 1 15.48 0.69 3.87
C ILE A 1 14.19 1.29 3.33
N GLU A 2 13.65 0.71 2.26
CA GLU A 2 12.27 0.84 1.73
C GLU A 2 11.22 1.41 2.69
N ILE A 3 10.92 0.73 3.81
CA ILE A 3 9.86 1.16 4.75
C ILE A 3 10.06 2.60 5.26
N THR A 4 11.30 2.99 5.54
CA THR A 4 11.62 4.35 6.00
C THR A 4 11.47 5.36 4.87
N GLU A 5 11.81 4.99 3.65
CA GLU A 5 11.70 5.84 2.46
C GLU A 5 10.23 6.09 2.10
N ARG A 6 9.37 5.06 2.16
CA ARG A 6 7.93 5.22 1.86
C ARG A 6 7.23 6.14 2.85
N ARG A 7 7.68 6.15 4.10
CA ARG A 7 7.23 7.13 5.09
C ARG A 7 7.62 8.56 4.69
N VAL A 8 8.85 8.76 4.21
CA VAL A 8 9.33 10.08 3.76
C VAL A 8 8.62 10.52 2.49
N GLU A 9 8.36 9.60 1.59
CA GLU A 9 7.59 9.82 0.37
C GLU A 9 6.16 10.27 0.68
N ALA A 10 5.44 9.57 1.58
CA ALA A 10 4.11 9.99 2.03
C ALA A 10 4.11 11.42 2.60
N MET A 11 5.12 11.78 3.39
CA MET A 11 5.26 13.15 3.93
C MET A 11 5.56 14.18 2.84
N ARG A 12 6.33 13.80 1.82
CA ARG A 12 6.71 14.69 0.71
C ARG A 12 5.55 14.93 -0.25
N GLU A 13 4.78 13.90 -0.54
CA GLU A 13 3.67 13.96 -1.49
C GLU A 13 2.35 14.43 -0.85
N GLY A 14 2.28 14.43 0.49
CA GLY A 14 1.09 14.87 1.22
C GLY A 14 -0.10 13.91 1.10
N ARG A 15 0.14 12.68 0.65
CA ARG A 15 -0.88 11.62 0.45
C ARG A 15 -0.53 10.35 1.20
N VAL A 16 -1.52 9.48 1.38
CA VAL A 16 -1.33 8.18 2.02
C VAL A 16 -0.67 7.22 1.03
N MET A 17 0.43 6.59 1.42
CA MET A 17 1.06 5.51 0.66
C MET A 17 0.69 4.17 1.27
N MET A 18 0.48 3.17 0.43
CA MET A 18 0.21 1.79 0.82
C MET A 18 1.36 0.91 0.39
N MET A 19 1.79 0.01 1.25
CA MET A 19 2.71 -1.07 0.90
C MET A 19 2.06 -2.41 1.24
N ASP A 20 1.82 -3.25 0.25
CA ASP A 20 1.35 -4.62 0.39
C ASP A 20 2.42 -5.61 -0.07
N ALA A 21 2.31 -6.85 0.39
CA ALA A 21 3.27 -7.90 0.08
C ALA A 21 2.53 -9.11 -0.51
N MET A 22 3.08 -9.68 -1.58
CA MET A 22 2.58 -10.93 -2.11
C MET A 22 3.00 -12.07 -1.18
N LEU A 23 2.01 -12.75 -0.58
CA LEU A 23 2.29 -13.84 0.35
C LEU A 23 2.91 -15.02 -0.39
N GLU A 24 3.80 -15.74 0.31
CA GLU A 24 4.54 -16.90 -0.22
C GLU A 24 5.43 -16.57 -1.43
N ASN A 25 5.64 -15.28 -1.70
CA ASN A 25 6.46 -14.78 -2.79
C ASN A 25 7.44 -13.71 -2.27
N GLY A 26 8.37 -13.30 -3.12
CA GLY A 26 9.36 -12.28 -2.86
C GLY A 26 8.96 -10.90 -3.38
N THR A 27 7.68 -10.57 -3.53
CA THR A 27 7.26 -9.30 -4.15
C THR A 27 6.59 -8.39 -3.14
N LEU A 28 7.07 -7.15 -3.02
CA LEU A 28 6.38 -6.07 -2.33
C LEU A 28 5.87 -5.08 -3.38
N ARG A 29 4.73 -4.47 -3.13
CA ARG A 29 4.16 -3.45 -3.99
C ARG A 29 3.85 -2.22 -3.17
N VAL A 30 4.17 -1.06 -3.73
CA VAL A 30 3.91 0.25 -3.14
C VAL A 30 3.07 1.07 -4.10
N ARG A 31 2.02 1.70 -3.59
CA ARG A 31 1.14 2.56 -4.38
C ARG A 31 0.49 3.64 -3.53
N PRO A 32 0.21 4.82 -4.08
CA PRO A 32 -0.61 5.81 -3.40
C PRO A 32 -2.05 5.30 -3.20
N TYR A 33 -2.65 5.66 -2.08
CA TYR A 33 -4.09 5.51 -1.87
C TYR A 33 -4.82 6.71 -2.47
N PHE A 34 -5.78 6.43 -3.37
CA PHE A 34 -6.71 7.42 -3.90
C PHE A 34 -8.10 7.15 -3.32
N SER A 35 -8.69 8.14 -2.64
CA SER A 35 -10.09 8.04 -2.22
C SER A 35 -11.02 8.25 -3.42
N MET A 36 -12.25 7.71 -3.35
CA MET A 36 -13.29 8.03 -4.33
C MET A 36 -13.59 9.54 -4.41
N THR A 37 -13.36 10.29 -3.33
CA THR A 37 -13.52 11.75 -3.33
C THR A 37 -12.44 12.42 -4.19
N ASP A 38 -11.18 11.95 -4.11
CA ASP A 38 -10.08 12.47 -4.94
C ASP A 38 -10.32 12.19 -6.43
N ALA A 39 -10.92 11.05 -6.76
CA ALA A 39 -11.27 10.70 -8.13
C ALA A 39 -12.36 11.62 -8.72
N VAL A 40 -13.32 12.06 -7.89
CA VAL A 40 -14.36 13.02 -8.30
C VAL A 40 -13.76 14.42 -8.49
N GLU A 41 -12.89 14.87 -7.58
CA GLU A 41 -12.21 16.18 -7.69
C GLU A 41 -11.25 16.26 -8.89
N ALA A 42 -10.54 15.17 -9.20
CA ALA A 42 -9.72 15.08 -10.41
C ALA A 42 -10.56 15.13 -11.70
N THR A 43 -11.78 14.58 -11.66
CA THR A 43 -12.74 14.63 -12.78
C THR A 43 -13.30 16.05 -12.97
N ASP A 44 -13.46 16.83 -11.89
CA ASP A 44 -13.92 18.22 -11.97
C ASP A 44 -12.83 19.17 -12.50
N GLN A 45 -11.57 18.97 -12.08
CA GLN A 45 -10.43 19.78 -12.54
C GLN A 45 -10.01 19.53 -14.00
N THR A 46 -10.37 18.39 -14.59
CA THR A 46 -10.07 18.06 -16.00
C THR A 46 -11.06 18.66 -17.01
N GLY A 47 -12.00 19.50 -16.57
CA GLY A 47 -12.79 20.34 -17.47
C GLY A 47 -13.98 19.66 -18.13
N SER A 48 -14.52 18.58 -17.56
CA SER A 48 -15.73 17.90 -18.08
C SER A 48 -17.01 18.77 -18.10
N GLN A 49 -17.00 19.99 -17.56
CA GLN A 49 -18.13 20.93 -17.69
C GLN A 49 -18.41 21.35 -19.14
N SER A 50 -17.44 21.32 -20.06
CA SER A 50 -17.71 21.66 -21.46
C SER A 50 -18.49 20.57 -22.21
N ALA A 51 -18.47 19.32 -21.74
CA ALA A 51 -19.24 18.23 -22.34
C ALA A 51 -20.72 18.23 -21.88
N MET A 52 -21.03 18.75 -20.69
CA MET A 52 -22.41 18.79 -20.17
C MET A 52 -23.30 19.87 -20.80
N LEU A 53 -22.73 20.91 -21.41
CA LEU A 53 -23.50 21.99 -22.07
C LEU A 53 -23.80 21.70 -23.55
N SER A 54 -23.20 20.67 -24.12
CA SER A 54 -23.48 20.15 -25.47
C SER A 54 -24.15 18.80 -25.26
N GLY A 55 -25.48 18.73 -25.27
CA GLY A 55 -26.27 17.54 -24.93
C GLY A 55 -26.08 16.34 -25.88
N ALA A 56 -24.87 15.82 -25.98
CA ALA A 56 -24.47 14.70 -26.81
C ALA A 56 -23.74 13.66 -25.94
N ASP A 57 -24.32 12.46 -26.00
CA ASP A 57 -23.85 11.17 -25.51
C ASP A 57 -23.88 10.86 -24.02
N SER A 58 -24.85 10.01 -23.71
CA SER A 58 -24.98 9.21 -22.51
C SER A 58 -23.74 8.32 -22.29
N GLY A 59 -23.19 8.40 -21.09
CA GLY A 59 -22.72 7.22 -20.38
C GLY A 59 -21.42 6.59 -20.86
N THR A 60 -20.29 7.19 -20.48
CA THR A 60 -19.14 6.45 -19.93
C THR A 60 -18.38 7.44 -19.06
N ILE A 61 -18.46 7.26 -17.74
CA ILE A 61 -17.52 7.90 -16.82
C ILE A 61 -16.17 7.27 -17.13
N VAL A 62 -15.34 7.97 -17.89
CA VAL A 62 -13.93 7.60 -18.05
C VAL A 62 -13.31 7.97 -16.70
N MET A 63 -13.22 7.00 -15.80
CA MET A 63 -12.41 7.17 -14.59
C MET A 63 -11.03 7.63 -15.05
N ALA A 64 -10.58 8.79 -14.58
CA ALA A 64 -9.23 9.24 -14.85
C ALA A 64 -8.28 8.07 -14.56
N PRO A 65 -7.36 7.73 -15.48
CA PRO A 65 -6.44 6.63 -15.26
C PRO A 65 -5.71 6.91 -13.94
N VAL A 66 -5.88 6.00 -12.97
CA VAL A 66 -4.93 5.85 -11.87
C VAL A 66 -3.58 5.79 -12.55
N ASP A 67 -2.72 6.79 -12.32
CA ASP A 67 -1.44 6.88 -13.01
C ASP A 67 -0.70 5.55 -12.80
N PRO A 68 -0.60 4.69 -13.82
CA PRO A 68 -0.06 3.33 -13.66
C PRO A 68 1.44 3.37 -13.33
N ASP A 69 2.09 4.53 -13.50
CA ASP A 69 3.48 4.79 -13.09
C ASP A 69 3.63 5.06 -11.58
N ALA A 70 2.54 5.14 -10.80
CA ALA A 70 2.62 5.32 -9.34
C ALA A 70 2.70 4.00 -8.55
N GLU A 71 2.56 2.85 -9.22
CA GLU A 71 2.73 1.54 -8.61
C GLU A 71 4.19 1.07 -8.78
N GLU A 72 4.89 0.95 -7.66
CA GLU A 72 6.27 0.46 -7.62
C GLU A 72 6.31 -0.96 -7.08
N SER A 73 6.94 -1.87 -7.83
CA SER A 73 7.20 -3.24 -7.42
C SER A 73 8.65 -3.40 -6.95
N ILE A 74 8.82 -4.00 -5.77
CA ILE A 74 10.12 -4.29 -5.17
C ILE A 74 10.28 -5.80 -5.09
N GLU A 75 11.29 -6.33 -5.78
CA GLU A 75 11.65 -7.74 -5.72
C GLU A 75 12.65 -8.01 -4.60
N LEU A 76 12.31 -8.97 -3.74
CA LEU A 76 13.18 -9.52 -2.72
C LEU A 76 14.14 -10.54 -3.35
N PRO A 77 15.29 -10.79 -2.71
CA PRO A 77 16.22 -11.84 -3.14
C PRO A 77 15.54 -13.21 -3.27
N GLN A 78 16.04 -14.05 -4.19
CA GLN A 78 15.40 -15.33 -4.58
C GLN A 78 15.15 -16.29 -3.42
N ASP A 79 15.94 -16.20 -2.35
CA ASP A 79 15.86 -17.10 -1.20
C ASP A 79 14.97 -16.55 -0.06
N ILE A 80 14.36 -15.36 -0.25
CA ILE A 80 13.55 -14.68 0.76
C ILE A 80 12.11 -14.56 0.27
N THR A 81 11.18 -15.08 1.07
CA THR A 81 9.74 -14.94 0.83
C THR A 81 9.03 -14.28 2.00
N VAL A 82 7.89 -13.65 1.72
CA VAL A 82 7.02 -13.08 2.74
C VAL A 82 6.07 -14.17 3.24
N GLN A 83 6.27 -14.63 4.47
CA GLN A 83 5.42 -15.65 5.08
C GLN A 83 4.11 -15.06 5.60
N SER A 84 4.17 -13.89 6.23
CA SER A 84 2.97 -13.21 6.73
C SER A 84 3.21 -11.73 6.94
N VAL A 85 2.13 -10.96 6.88
CA VAL A 85 2.08 -9.56 7.31
C VAL A 85 0.87 -9.39 8.22
N ALA A 86 1.12 -8.98 9.45
CA ALA A 86 0.09 -8.64 10.42
C ALA A 86 0.06 -7.13 10.61
N VAL A 87 -1.06 -6.50 10.24
CA VAL A 87 -1.27 -5.05 10.42
C VAL A 87 -2.31 -4.83 11.51
N VAL A 88 -2.00 -3.96 12.47
CA VAL A 88 -2.96 -3.53 13.49
C VAL A 88 -3.82 -2.43 12.88
N SER A 89 -5.06 -2.77 12.56
CA SER A 89 -6.04 -1.84 11.99
C SER A 89 -6.35 -0.71 12.98
N ALA A 90 -6.32 0.53 12.48
CA ALA A 90 -6.82 1.71 13.17
C ALA A 90 -8.20 2.08 12.58
N ALA A 91 -9.03 2.82 13.32
CA ALA A 91 -10.38 3.20 12.84
C ALA A 91 -10.37 3.92 11.47
N ARG A 92 -9.28 4.63 11.14
CA ARG A 92 -9.07 5.30 9.84
C ARG A 92 -8.68 4.34 8.69
N ALA A 93 -8.31 3.10 8.99
CA ALA A 93 -7.92 2.10 8.00
C ALA A 93 -9.12 1.31 7.43
N MET A 94 -10.29 1.38 8.08
CA MET A 94 -11.47 0.56 7.72
C MET A 94 -11.96 0.78 6.29
N GLU A 95 -11.98 2.04 5.82
CA GLU A 95 -12.36 2.37 4.43
C GLU A 95 -11.36 1.80 3.42
N ILE A 96 -10.07 1.94 3.73
CA ILE A 96 -8.96 1.47 2.87
C ILE A 96 -8.93 -0.06 2.82
N GLU A 97 -9.16 -0.73 3.95
CA GLU A 97 -9.24 -2.19 4.04
C GLU A 97 -10.41 -2.73 3.21
N GLN A 98 -11.56 -2.08 3.26
CA GLN A 98 -12.72 -2.48 2.46
C GLN A 98 -12.47 -2.29 0.96
N ALA A 99 -11.78 -1.22 0.56
CA ALA A 99 -11.39 -0.99 -0.83
C ALA A 99 -10.39 -2.03 -1.34
N ASN A 100 -9.51 -2.56 -0.49
CA ASN A 100 -8.44 -3.50 -0.85
C ASN A 100 -8.78 -4.98 -0.56
N ALA A 101 -10.02 -5.29 -0.17
CA ALA A 101 -10.44 -6.66 0.12
C ALA A 101 -10.28 -7.61 -1.09
N GLY A 102 -10.40 -7.09 -2.32
CA GLY A 102 -10.18 -7.87 -3.54
C GLY A 102 -8.72 -8.26 -3.78
N ASP A 103 -7.77 -7.41 -3.38
CA ASP A 103 -6.33 -7.71 -3.46
C ASP A 103 -5.96 -8.82 -2.48
N GLN A 104 -6.55 -8.82 -1.28
CA GLN A 104 -6.35 -9.87 -0.29
C GLN A 104 -6.81 -11.24 -0.77
N ALA A 105 -7.93 -11.29 -1.50
CA ALA A 105 -8.39 -12.52 -2.15
C ALA A 105 -7.44 -13.02 -3.25
N SER A 106 -6.60 -12.12 -3.79
CA SER A 106 -5.62 -12.41 -4.85
C SER A 106 -4.24 -12.79 -4.31
N GLY A 107 -4.08 -12.93 -3.00
CA GLY A 107 -2.83 -13.35 -2.34
C GLY A 107 -1.96 -12.20 -1.83
N TRP A 108 -2.41 -10.96 -1.96
CA TRP A 108 -1.74 -9.81 -1.34
C TRP A 108 -2.04 -9.74 0.15
N SER A 109 -1.08 -9.25 0.92
CA SER A 109 -1.26 -9.02 2.33
C SER A 109 -2.15 -7.80 2.60
N GLN A 110 -2.58 -7.64 3.86
CA GLN A 110 -3.13 -6.37 4.31
C GLN A 110 -2.09 -5.26 4.12
N PRO A 111 -2.48 -4.09 3.55
CA PRO A 111 -1.54 -3.03 3.28
C PRO A 111 -1.07 -2.33 4.56
N ILE A 112 0.21 -2.04 4.61
CA ILE A 112 0.83 -1.16 5.61
C ILE A 112 0.64 0.27 5.11
N LEU A 113 -0.02 1.10 5.91
CA LEU A 113 -0.33 2.48 5.55
C LEU A 113 0.74 3.43 6.07
N PHE A 114 1.14 4.39 5.24
CA PHE A 114 2.02 5.49 5.59
C PHE A 114 1.26 6.79 5.39
N TYR A 115 1.10 7.56 6.46
CA TYR A 115 0.33 8.78 6.45
C TYR A 115 1.23 10.00 6.21
N PRO A 116 0.71 11.08 5.61
CA PRO A 116 1.47 12.29 5.34
C PRO A 116 1.89 13.06 6.59
N ASP A 117 1.29 12.77 7.75
CA ASP A 117 1.69 13.31 9.05
C ASP A 117 2.92 12.60 9.66
N GLY A 118 3.47 11.60 8.95
CA GLY A 118 4.63 10.81 9.35
C GLY A 118 4.30 9.64 10.27
N THR A 119 3.02 9.43 10.60
CA THR A 119 2.55 8.20 11.26
C THR A 119 2.39 7.06 10.25
N THR A 120 2.35 5.83 10.75
CA THR A 120 2.20 4.62 9.95
C THR A 120 1.20 3.66 10.62
N SER A 121 0.79 2.60 9.92
CA SER A 121 0.19 1.45 10.59
C SER A 121 1.23 0.74 11.45
N THR A 122 0.79 0.14 12.56
CA THR A 122 1.65 -0.81 13.29
C THR A 122 1.59 -2.14 12.55
N ALA A 123 2.75 -2.66 12.15
CA ALA A 123 2.82 -3.87 11.34
C ALA A 123 3.96 -4.79 11.78
N ALA A 124 3.78 -6.08 11.54
CA ALA A 124 4.82 -7.09 11.67
C ALA A 124 4.87 -7.92 10.38
N ILE A 125 6.02 -7.90 9.71
CA ILE A 125 6.29 -8.64 8.49
C ILE A 125 7.21 -9.81 8.86
N VAL A 126 6.81 -11.03 8.56
CA VAL A 126 7.65 -12.23 8.75
C VAL A 126 8.24 -12.61 7.39
N LEU A 127 9.56 -12.52 7.30
CA LEU A 127 10.33 -12.96 6.15
C LEU A 127 10.93 -14.33 6.47
N ALA A 128 10.80 -15.26 5.54
CA ALA A 128 11.39 -16.59 5.63
C ALA A 128 12.52 -16.71 4.62
N HIS A 129 13.67 -17.23 5.06
CA HIS A 129 14.73 -17.71 4.20
C HIS A 129 14.51 -19.21 3.94
N THR A 130 14.82 -19.68 2.73
CA THR A 130 14.61 -21.09 2.36
C THR A 130 15.37 -22.08 3.26
N THR A 131 16.53 -21.68 3.80
CA THR A 131 17.42 -22.56 4.58
C THR A 131 17.77 -22.06 5.97
N ASP A 132 17.75 -20.75 6.21
CA ASP A 132 18.40 -20.15 7.40
C ASP A 132 17.43 -19.80 8.53
N GLY A 133 16.11 -19.84 8.27
CA GLY A 133 15.12 -19.50 9.27
C GLY A 133 14.20 -18.35 8.88
N LYS A 134 13.57 -17.74 9.86
CA LYS A 134 12.65 -16.61 9.71
C LYS A 134 13.10 -15.40 10.53
N ILE A 135 12.75 -14.21 10.06
CA ILE A 135 13.00 -12.95 10.75
C ILE A 135 11.73 -12.11 10.73
N THR A 136 11.45 -11.42 11.85
CA THR A 136 10.29 -10.53 11.94
C THR A 136 10.74 -9.07 11.89
N VAL A 137 10.24 -8.32 10.91
CA VAL A 137 10.42 -6.87 10.82
C VAL A 137 9.18 -6.20 11.40
N LYS A 138 9.34 -5.38 12.43
CA LYS A 138 8.24 -4.69 13.11
C LYS A 138 8.30 -3.19 12.82
N VAL A 139 7.16 -2.63 12.46
CA VAL A 139 6.94 -1.19 12.23
C VAL A 139 6.02 -0.66 13.31
N ARG A 140 6.44 0.42 13.98
CA ARG A 140 5.64 1.08 15.03
C ARG A 140 4.80 2.20 14.44
N GLY A 141 3.48 2.14 14.61
CA GLY A 141 2.58 3.08 13.94
C GLY A 141 2.74 4.55 14.29
N ILE A 142 3.02 4.89 15.55
CA ILE A 142 3.09 6.30 15.95
C ILE A 142 4.36 6.99 15.43
N THR A 143 5.48 6.26 15.36
CA THR A 143 6.79 6.85 15.06
C THR A 143 7.35 6.41 13.72
N GLY A 144 6.73 5.43 13.06
CA GLY A 144 7.28 4.77 11.87
C GLY A 144 8.59 4.04 12.13
N THR A 145 8.97 3.80 13.40
CA THR A 145 10.25 3.17 13.74
C THR A 145 10.23 1.71 13.30
N VAL A 146 11.24 1.33 12.54
CA VAL A 146 11.45 -0.05 12.09
C VAL A 146 12.41 -0.75 13.05
N SER A 147 12.05 -1.96 13.48
CA SER A 147 12.90 -2.81 14.30
C SER A 147 12.97 -4.21 13.69
N ILE A 148 14.16 -4.80 13.72
CA ILE A 148 14.42 -6.12 13.15
C ILE A 148 14.54 -7.11 14.32
N GLY A 149 13.73 -8.16 14.28
CA GLY A 149 13.76 -9.25 15.25
C GLY A 149 15.00 -10.12 15.09
N LYS A 150 15.21 -11.05 16.03
CA LYS A 150 16.26 -12.06 15.89
C LYS A 150 15.85 -13.08 14.83
N MET A 151 16.85 -13.73 14.24
CA MET A 151 16.65 -14.89 13.39
C MET A 151 16.16 -16.06 14.25
N GLU A 152 15.06 -16.67 13.84
CA GLU A 152 14.50 -17.87 14.46
C GLU A 152 14.66 -19.03 13.48
N ALA A 153 15.07 -20.20 13.96
CA ALA A 153 15.17 -21.39 13.12
C ALA A 153 13.78 -21.81 12.61
N LEU A 154 13.75 -22.46 11.44
CA LEU A 154 12.57 -23.18 10.97
C LEU A 154 12.38 -24.43 11.83
N GLU A 155 11.20 -24.57 12.45
CA GLU A 155 10.80 -25.77 13.21
C GLU A 155 10.40 -26.92 12.28
#